data_AF-A0A7Y6E0U9-F1
#
_entry.id   AF-A0A7Y6E0U9-F1
#
_cell.length_a   1.000
_cell.length_b   1.000
_cell.length_c   1.000
_cell.angle_alpha   90.00
_cell.angle_beta   90.00
_cell.angle_gamma   90.00
#
_symmetry.space_group_name_H-M   'P 1'
#
loop_
_entity.id
_entity.type
_entity.pdbx_description
1 polymer ?
#
loop_
_entity_poly.entity_id
_entity_poly.type
_entity_poly.pdbx_seq_one_letter_code
_entity_poly.pdbx_strand_id
1 'polypeptide(L)'
;MPFTLSHIAAVLPMQSGTRTGDGERRGPLVASALAFGAMVPDAVLFFDFGFLPVRVDRDTTHSVVPGVLVQNLALTAVAVAVWHLLLLRPLLALLPDAVRARVAEPLL
;
A
#
# COMPACT_ATOMS: atom_id res chain seq x y z
N MET A 1 -19.41 -0.26 5.32
CA MET A 1 -18.27 -0.50 6.23
C MET A 1 -17.02 -0.46 5.38
N PRO A 2 -16.12 0.53 5.55
CA PRO A 2 -14.86 0.52 4.82
C PRO A 2 -14.02 -0.62 5.43
N PHE A 3 -14.12 -1.82 4.86
CA PHE A 3 -13.37 -2.98 5.29
C PHE A 3 -11.94 -2.90 4.74
N THR A 4 -11.21 -1.87 5.16
CA THR A 4 -9.86 -1.57 4.69
C THR A 4 -8.93 -2.78 4.89
N LEU A 5 -8.96 -3.40 6.07
CA LEU A 5 -8.13 -4.58 6.33
C LEU A 5 -8.52 -5.80 5.47
N SER A 6 -9.77 -5.95 5.05
CA SER A 6 -10.19 -7.05 4.17
C SER A 6 -9.63 -6.91 2.75
N HIS A 7 -9.40 -5.69 2.27
CA HIS A 7 -8.73 -5.46 0.98
C HIS A 7 -7.27 -5.94 1.02
N ILE A 8 -6.57 -5.62 2.10
CA ILE A 8 -5.21 -6.12 2.32
C ILE A 8 -5.21 -7.65 2.42
N ALA A 9 -6.17 -8.23 3.14
CA ALA A 9 -6.31 -9.68 3.27
C ALA A 9 -6.54 -10.36 1.90
N ALA A 10 -7.35 -9.75 1.03
CA ALA A 10 -7.68 -10.28 -0.30
C ALA A 10 -6.46 -10.41 -1.23
N VAL A 11 -5.41 -9.59 -1.02
CA VAL A 11 -4.18 -9.64 -1.83
C VAL A 11 -3.06 -10.50 -1.22
N LEU A 12 -3.24 -11.05 -0.01
CA LEU A 12 -2.26 -11.96 0.61
C LEU A 12 -1.91 -13.20 -0.25
N PRO A 13 -2.87 -13.84 -0.97
CA PRO A 13 -2.54 -14.94 -1.88
C PRO A 13 -1.61 -14.49 -3.01
N MET A 14 -1.74 -13.26 -3.50
CA MET A 14 -0.87 -12.71 -4.54
C MET A 14 0.55 -12.48 -4.02
N GLN A 15 0.72 -12.12 -2.75
CA GLN A 15 2.05 -12.06 -2.13
C GLN A 15 2.71 -13.44 -2.00
N SER A 16 1.90 -14.49 -1.82
CA SER A 16 2.36 -15.87 -1.65
C SER A 16 2.62 -16.58 -2.99
N GLY A 17 1.81 -16.26 -4.01
CA GLY A 17 1.90 -16.81 -5.37
C GLY A 17 2.93 -16.11 -6.27
N THR A 18 3.56 -15.04 -5.78
CA THR A 18 4.55 -14.27 -6.55
C THR A 18 6.00 -14.65 -6.22
N ARG A 19 6.23 -15.83 -5.61
CA ARG A 19 7.58 -16.36 -5.38
C ARG A 19 8.44 -16.22 -6.64
N THR A 20 9.65 -15.71 -6.48
CA THR A 20 10.67 -15.73 -7.53
C THR A 20 10.98 -17.20 -7.87
N GLY A 21 11.54 -17.48 -9.06
CA GLY A 21 11.93 -18.85 -9.45
C GLY A 21 12.80 -19.57 -8.43
N ASP A 22 13.48 -18.80 -7.57
CA ASP A 22 14.36 -19.26 -6.49
C ASP A 22 13.63 -19.47 -5.14
N GLY A 23 12.30 -19.36 -5.10
CA GLY A 23 11.48 -19.58 -3.90
C GLY A 23 11.36 -18.39 -2.94
N GLU A 24 12.06 -17.28 -3.20
CA GLU A 24 11.98 -16.05 -2.40
C GLU A 24 10.65 -15.32 -2.61
N ARG A 25 10.11 -14.75 -1.53
CA ARG A 25 8.94 -13.85 -1.61
C ARG A 25 9.37 -12.54 -2.28
N ARG A 26 8.52 -11.94 -3.13
CA ARG A 26 8.81 -10.59 -3.64
C ARG A 26 8.95 -9.63 -2.45
N GLY A 27 10.07 -8.90 -2.41
CA GLY A 27 10.49 -8.10 -1.26
C GLY A 27 9.48 -7.05 -0.80
N PRO A 28 9.80 -6.30 0.28
CA PRO A 28 8.82 -5.50 1.01
C PRO A 28 8.18 -4.37 0.18
N LEU A 29 8.77 -3.92 -0.93
CA LEU A 29 8.14 -2.99 -1.87
C LEU A 29 6.89 -3.57 -2.54
N VAL A 30 6.95 -4.82 -3.02
CA VAL A 30 5.81 -5.45 -3.70
C VAL A 30 4.69 -5.72 -2.71
N ALA A 31 5.04 -6.18 -1.50
CA ALA A 31 4.08 -6.35 -0.42
C ALA A 31 3.37 -5.04 -0.07
N SER A 32 4.13 -3.94 0.05
CA SER A 32 3.58 -2.61 0.35
C SER A 32 2.71 -2.10 -0.80
N ALA A 33 3.15 -2.25 -2.05
CA ALA A 33 2.41 -1.81 -3.23
C ALA A 33 1.07 -2.54 -3.38
N LEU A 34 1.03 -3.85 -3.13
CA LEU A 34 -0.22 -4.62 -3.12
C LEU A 34 -1.16 -4.16 -2.00
N ALA A 35 -0.64 -3.97 -0.78
CA ALA A 35 -1.45 -3.54 0.35
C ALA A 35 -2.03 -2.13 0.16
N PHE A 36 -1.20 -1.16 -0.21
CA PHE A 36 -1.65 0.21 -0.46
C PHE A 36 -2.52 0.31 -1.72
N GLY A 37 -2.17 -0.39 -2.81
CA GLY A 37 -2.96 -0.39 -4.05
C GLY A 37 -4.36 -0.96 -3.87
N ALA A 38 -4.52 -1.97 -3.01
CA ALA A 38 -5.84 -2.50 -2.64
C ALA A 38 -6.68 -1.51 -1.82
N MET A 39 -6.05 -0.47 -1.24
CA MET A 39 -6.67 0.49 -0.35
C MET A 39 -6.96 1.85 -0.97
N VAL A 40 -6.10 2.31 -1.87
CA VAL A 40 -6.12 3.67 -2.41
C VAL A 40 -7.44 4.09 -3.07
N PRO A 41 -8.20 3.24 -3.80
CA PRO A 41 -9.47 3.67 -4.40
C PRO A 41 -10.47 4.26 -3.40
N ASP A 42 -10.41 3.82 -2.14
CA ASP A 42 -11.29 4.27 -1.05
C ASP A 42 -10.65 5.35 -0.15
N ALA A 43 -9.44 5.82 -0.45
CA ALA A 43 -8.77 6.85 0.36
C ALA A 43 -9.58 8.16 0.44
N VAL A 44 -10.39 8.45 -0.60
CA VAL A 44 -11.31 9.59 -0.68
C VAL A 44 -12.40 9.60 0.40
N LEU A 45 -12.62 8.47 1.08
CA LEU A 45 -13.54 8.38 2.21
C LEU A 45 -12.92 8.90 3.52
N PHE A 46 -11.60 9.03 3.57
CA PHE A 46 -10.85 9.38 4.78
C PHE A 46 -10.05 10.68 4.65
N PHE A 47 -9.69 11.04 3.42
CA PHE A 47 -8.86 12.20 3.13
C PHE A 47 -9.55 13.11 2.12
N ASP A 48 -9.43 14.41 2.37
CA ASP A 48 -9.76 15.42 1.39
C ASP A 48 -8.57 15.67 0.47
N PHE A 49 -8.79 15.47 -0.83
CA PHE A 49 -7.81 15.67 -1.89
C PHE A 49 -8.04 16.97 -2.67
N GLY A 50 -8.89 17.88 -2.18
CA GLY A 50 -9.23 19.15 -2.84
C GLY A 50 -8.05 20.11 -3.06
N PHE A 51 -6.89 19.83 -2.45
CA PHE A 51 -5.65 20.56 -2.69
C PHE A 51 -4.94 20.15 -3.99
N LEU A 52 -5.33 19.03 -4.61
CA LEU A 52 -4.75 18.58 -5.88
C LEU A 52 -5.38 19.32 -7.07
N PRO A 53 -4.61 19.59 -8.13
CA PRO A 53 -5.12 20.25 -9.34
C PRO A 53 -5.97 19.31 -10.23
N VAL A 54 -6.37 18.15 -9.71
CA VAL A 54 -7.13 17.10 -10.42
C VAL A 54 -8.28 16.64 -9.54
N ARG A 55 -9.39 16.24 -10.16
CA ARG A 55 -10.53 15.66 -9.44
C ARG A 55 -10.14 14.28 -8.92
N VAL A 56 -10.14 14.13 -7.60
CA VAL A 56 -9.94 12.85 -6.92
C VAL A 56 -11.16 12.59 -6.06
N ASP A 57 -12.10 11.86 -6.64
CA ASP A 57 -13.35 11.46 -5.99
C ASP A 57 -13.68 10.01 -6.33
N ARG A 58 -14.73 9.48 -5.71
CA ARG A 58 -15.11 8.07 -5.85
C ARG A 58 -15.30 7.66 -7.31
N ASP A 59 -16.04 8.46 -8.08
CA ASP A 59 -16.33 8.14 -9.48
C ASP A 59 -15.04 8.07 -10.30
N THR A 60 -14.10 8.98 -10.04
CA THR A 60 -12.81 8.98 -10.70
C THR A 60 -11.95 7.82 -10.25
N THR A 61 -11.79 7.56 -8.94
CA THR A 61 -10.94 6.47 -8.43
C THR A 61 -11.43 5.08 -8.81
N HIS A 62 -12.72 4.92 -9.10
CA HIS A 62 -13.32 3.65 -9.54
C HIS A 62 -13.45 3.53 -11.07
N SER A 63 -13.04 4.55 -11.83
CA SER A 63 -12.94 4.47 -13.29
C SER A 63 -11.67 3.72 -13.71
N VAL A 64 -11.73 3.01 -14.83
CA VAL A 64 -10.63 2.16 -15.29
C VAL A 64 -9.38 2.97 -15.62
N VAL A 65 -9.50 3.94 -16.53
CA VAL A 65 -8.32 4.65 -17.05
C VAL A 65 -7.87 5.78 -16.13
N PRO A 66 -8.64 6.85 -15.86
CA PRO A 66 -8.13 7.93 -15.03
C PRO A 66 -8.01 7.55 -13.55
N GLY A 67 -8.85 6.62 -13.07
CA GLY A 67 -8.80 6.11 -11.69
C GLY A 67 -7.71 5.08 -11.48
N VAL A 68 -8.01 3.84 -11.84
CA VAL A 68 -7.19 2.66 -11.50
C VAL A 68 -5.79 2.76 -12.09
N LEU A 69 -5.66 3.08 -13.38
CA LEU A 69 -4.36 3.06 -14.08
C LEU A 69 -3.52 4.33 -13.85
N VAL A 70 -4.12 5.46 -13.46
CA VAL A 70 -3.42 6.74 -13.32
C VAL A 70 -3.42 7.22 -11.87
N GLN A 71 -4.57 7.66 -11.35
CA GLN A 71 -4.62 8.26 -10.02
C GLN A 71 -4.26 7.28 -8.91
N ASN A 72 -4.87 6.09 -8.91
CA ASN A 72 -4.63 5.11 -7.85
C ASN A 72 -3.20 4.59 -7.91
N LEU A 73 -2.63 4.44 -9.10
CA LEU A 73 -1.23 4.05 -9.26
C LEU A 73 -0.29 5.11 -8.67
N ALA A 74 -0.51 6.39 -9.00
CA ALA A 74 0.28 7.50 -8.47
C ALA A 74 0.16 7.63 -6.94
N LEU A 75 -1.05 7.58 -6.41
CA LEU A 75 -1.32 7.63 -4.97
C LEU A 75 -0.71 6.42 -4.24
N THR A 76 -0.75 5.24 -4.84
CA THR A 76 -0.08 4.04 -4.29
C THR A 76 1.43 4.24 -4.21
N ALA A 77 2.05 4.78 -5.27
CA ALA A 77 3.48 5.06 -5.28
C ALA A 77 3.87 6.06 -4.18
N VAL A 78 3.08 7.13 -4.00
CA VAL A 78 3.28 8.10 -2.91
C VAL A 78 3.12 7.44 -1.54
N ALA A 79 2.09 6.62 -1.33
CA ALA A 79 1.86 5.92 -0.07
C ALA A 79 3.02 4.95 0.27
N VAL A 80 3.50 4.20 -0.71
CA VAL A 80 4.68 3.32 -0.55
C VAL A 80 5.91 4.15 -0.20
N ALA A 81 6.15 5.27 -0.88
CA ALA A 81 7.29 6.14 -0.60
C ALA A 81 7.21 6.72 0.82
N VAL A 82 6.06 7.28 1.23
CA VAL A 82 5.84 7.79 2.59
C VAL A 82 6.05 6.69 3.63
N TRP A 83 5.53 5.48 3.38
CA TRP A 83 5.72 4.34 4.27
C TRP A 83 7.20 4.02 4.47
N HIS A 84 7.95 3.76 3.40
CA HIS A 84 9.35 3.33 3.51
C HIS A 84 10.29 4.46 3.95
N LEU A 85 10.07 5.69 3.51
CA LEU A 85 10.97 6.81 3.78
C LEU A 85 10.71 7.50 5.11
N LEU A 86 9.47 7.51 5.61
CA LEU A 86 9.09 8.32 6.77
C LEU A 86 8.54 7.49 7.93
N LEU A 87 7.72 6.48 7.67
CA LEU A 87 6.92 5.82 8.73
C LEU A 87 7.51 4.49 9.22
N LEU A 88 8.13 3.71 8.33
CA LEU A 88 8.52 2.34 8.64
C LEU A 88 9.55 2.28 9.77
N ARG A 89 10.64 3.06 9.67
CA ARG A 89 11.69 3.11 10.70
C ARG A 89 11.19 3.54 12.09
N PRO A 90 10.45 4.67 12.26
CA PRO A 90 9.95 5.03 13.58
C PRO A 90 8.95 4.02 14.13
N LEU A 91 8.10 3.42 13.28
CA LEU A 91 7.17 2.38 13.73
C LEU A 91 7.88 1.10 14.17
N LEU A 92 8.97 0.70 13.48
CA LEU A 92 9.81 -0.41 13.92
C LEU A 92 10.47 -0.14 15.28
N ALA A 93 10.90 1.11 15.54
CA ALA A 93 11.48 1.49 16.82
C ALA A 93 10.48 1.43 17.98
N LEU A 94 9.18 1.56 17.70
CA LEU A 94 8.11 1.44 18.70
C LEU A 94 7.69 -0.02 18.96
N LEU A 95 8.16 -0.98 18.16
CA LEU A 95 7.80 -2.39 18.35
C LEU A 95 8.53 -3.01 19.56
N PRO A 96 7.84 -3.86 20.35
CA PRO A 96 8.50 -4.71 21.32
C PRO A 96 9.57 -5.59 20.67
N ASP A 97 10.67 -5.83 21.38
CA ASP A 97 11.84 -6.56 20.86
C ASP A 97 11.48 -7.93 20.27
N ALA A 98 10.57 -8.65 20.91
CA ALA A 98 10.10 -9.96 20.47
C ALA A 98 9.38 -9.93 19.11
N VAL A 99 8.74 -8.81 18.76
CA VAL A 99 8.09 -8.60 17.46
C VAL A 99 9.09 -8.08 16.45
N ARG A 100 9.91 -7.08 16.84
CA ARG A 100 10.93 -6.48 15.96
C ARG A 100 11.90 -7.52 15.39
N ALA A 101 12.32 -8.50 16.20
CA ALA A 101 13.19 -9.60 15.78
C ALA A 101 12.57 -10.53 14.71
N ARG A 102 11.26 -10.46 14.46
CA ARG A 102 10.54 -11.28 13.47
C ARG A 102 10.22 -10.52 12.18
N VAL A 103 10.44 -9.22 12.13
CA VAL A 103 10.18 -8.40 10.94
C VAL A 103 11.44 -8.39 10.07
N ALA A 104 11.28 -8.60 8.77
CA ALA A 104 12.40 -8.46 7.84
C ALA A 104 12.89 -7.01 7.82
N GLU A 105 14.21 -6.80 7.73
CA GLU A 105 14.80 -5.47 7.63
C GLU A 105 14.20 -4.71 6.42
N PRO A 106 13.83 -3.42 6.60
CA PRO A 106 13.38 -2.59 5.50
C PRO A 106 14.49 -2.45 4.45
N LEU A 107 14.09 -2.16 3.20
CA LEU A 107 15.03 -2.00 2.07
C LEU A 107 16.00 -0.81 2.20
N LEU A 108 15.84 0.02 3.25
CA LEU A 108 16.70 1.16 3.57
C LEU A 108 17.12 1.14 5.02
#